data_AF-A0A8S3UWS3-F1
#
_entry.id   AF-A0A8S3UWS3-F1
#
_cell.length_a   1.000
_cell.length_b   1.000
_cell.length_c   1.000
_cell.angle_alpha   90.00
_cell.angle_beta   90.00
_cell.angle_gamma   90.00
#
_symmetry.space_group_name_H-M   'P 1'
#
loop_
_entity.id
_entity.type
_entity.pdbx_description
1 polymer ?
#
loop_
_entity_poly.entity_id
_entity_poly.type
_entity_poly.pdbx_seq_one_letter_code
_entity_poly.pdbx_strand_id
1 'polypeptide(L)'
;MCTEPESMAAIIATRAEQVVLIGDHKQLRPIVMSTEAAKLGLEKSLFERYAHKATLLTSQYRMNPEICAFASEQFYLNKLITEPSILWMTDIPLRTWINKDVPVKIFKHLVDEELINPEYINIMSQYNAQCTAIRKALKEEKFIKFNVNTVVASQGGEWDYVIISLVRSLPDYRIEPNPTLGWCKQNLGFITDEHQTNVALTRARKGLIVVGNKELLMCSKVWGSFINHYGRRGCVVDKEEFPPKRILKKKKRKCRKE
;
A
#
# COMPACT_ATOMS: atom_id res chain seq x y z
N MET A 1 3.54 -3.58 -16.75
CA MET A 1 4.38 -4.66 -16.20
C MET A 1 5.32 -5.30 -17.20
N CYS A 2 5.20 -5.05 -18.51
CA CYS A 2 6.13 -5.57 -19.51
C CYS A 2 7.15 -4.52 -19.93
N THR A 3 8.36 -4.97 -20.24
CA THR A 3 9.40 -4.17 -20.89
C THR A 3 8.92 -3.73 -22.27
N GLU A 4 9.56 -2.70 -22.81
CA GLU A 4 9.24 -2.23 -24.15
C GLU A 4 9.42 -3.30 -25.24
N PRO A 5 10.53 -4.07 -25.27
CA PRO A 5 10.68 -5.16 -26.24
C PRO A 5 9.59 -6.23 -26.15
N GLU A 6 9.15 -6.60 -24.94
CA GLU A 6 8.04 -7.55 -24.75
C GLU A 6 6.73 -7.02 -25.34
N SER A 7 6.47 -5.72 -25.15
CA SER A 7 5.28 -5.07 -25.74
C SER A 7 5.35 -5.05 -27.26
N MET A 8 6.54 -4.75 -27.81
CA MET A 8 6.77 -4.70 -29.26
C MET A 8 6.63 -6.07 -29.91
N ALA A 9 7.07 -7.15 -29.24
CA ALA A 9 6.95 -8.50 -29.77
C ALA A 9 5.50 -8.84 -30.16
N ALA A 10 4.54 -8.53 -29.28
CA ALA A 10 3.11 -8.75 -29.55
C ALA A 10 2.59 -7.86 -30.69
N ILE A 11 2.96 -6.59 -30.72
CA ILE A 11 2.52 -5.62 -31.75
C ILE A 11 3.01 -6.05 -33.13
N ILE A 12 4.29 -6.43 -33.23
CA ILE A 12 4.91 -6.84 -34.50
C ILE A 12 4.37 -8.19 -34.95
N ALA A 13 4.26 -9.17 -34.04
CA ALA A 13 3.79 -10.51 -34.38
C ALA A 13 2.34 -10.52 -34.90
N THR A 14 1.50 -9.63 -34.38
CA THR A 14 0.09 -9.51 -34.80
C THR A 14 -0.11 -8.61 -36.02
N ARG A 15 0.93 -7.88 -36.47
CA ARG A 15 0.83 -6.83 -37.49
C ARG A 15 -0.28 -5.81 -37.19
N ALA A 16 -0.43 -5.45 -35.92
CA ALA A 16 -1.52 -4.59 -35.46
C ALA A 16 -1.47 -3.22 -36.15
N GLU A 17 -2.57 -2.85 -36.83
CA GLU A 17 -2.75 -1.51 -37.42
C GLU A 17 -3.17 -0.48 -36.37
N GLN A 18 -3.84 -0.95 -35.31
CA GLN A 18 -4.27 -0.14 -34.17
C GLN A 18 -3.87 -0.81 -32.87
N VAL A 19 -3.24 -0.04 -31.98
CA VAL A 19 -2.76 -0.53 -30.67
C VAL A 19 -3.33 0.35 -29.57
N VAL A 20 -3.95 -0.28 -28.57
CA VAL A 20 -4.38 0.39 -27.35
C VAL A 20 -3.50 -0.11 -26.20
N LEU A 21 -2.72 0.79 -25.61
CA LEU A 21 -1.91 0.49 -24.44
C LEU A 21 -2.68 0.89 -23.18
N ILE A 22 -2.87 -0.07 -22.28
CA ILE A 22 -3.55 0.14 -20.99
C ILE A 22 -2.53 -0.12 -19.88
N GLY A 23 -2.46 0.79 -18.92
CA GLY A 23 -1.56 0.63 -17.79
C GLY A 23 -1.58 1.83 -16.85
N ASP A 24 -0.79 1.71 -15.81
CA ASP A 24 -0.52 2.78 -14.86
C ASP A 24 0.99 2.88 -14.64
N HIS A 25 1.58 3.94 -15.18
CA HIS A 25 3.02 4.22 -15.10
C HIS A 25 3.46 4.71 -13.71
N LYS A 26 2.54 4.86 -12.75
CA LYS A 26 2.81 5.14 -11.34
C LYS A 26 2.77 3.88 -10.46
N GLN A 27 2.48 2.72 -11.05
CA GLN A 27 2.52 1.40 -10.40
C GLN A 27 3.70 0.57 -10.93
N LEU A 28 3.75 -0.75 -10.64
CA LEU A 28 4.97 -1.54 -10.88
C LEU A 28 5.46 -1.47 -12.33
N ARG A 29 6.76 -1.15 -12.43
CA ARG A 29 7.58 -1.34 -13.60
C ARG A 29 7.89 -2.82 -13.82
N PRO A 30 8.34 -3.20 -15.04
CA PRO A 30 8.87 -4.53 -15.31
C PRO A 30 10.07 -4.84 -14.41
N ILE A 31 10.17 -6.09 -13.97
CA ILE A 31 11.28 -6.53 -13.13
C ILE A 31 12.46 -6.84 -14.05
N VAL A 32 13.52 -6.02 -13.96
CA VAL A 32 14.76 -6.23 -14.71
C VAL A 32 15.85 -6.71 -13.76
N MET A 33 16.34 -7.93 -13.97
CA MET A 33 17.33 -8.56 -13.10
C MET A 33 18.72 -7.91 -13.20
N SER A 34 19.12 -7.48 -14.40
CA SER A 34 20.38 -6.74 -14.59
C SER A 34 20.18 -5.29 -14.17
N THR A 35 20.95 -4.86 -13.17
CA THR A 35 20.89 -3.49 -12.68
C THR A 35 21.39 -2.49 -13.72
N GLU A 36 22.34 -2.89 -14.55
CA GLU A 36 22.91 -2.14 -15.66
C GLU A 36 21.83 -1.91 -16.73
N ALA A 37 21.14 -2.98 -17.16
CA ALA A 37 20.06 -2.87 -18.13
C ALA A 37 18.89 -2.01 -17.61
N ALA A 38 18.54 -2.14 -16.32
CA ALA A 38 17.54 -1.29 -15.68
C ALA A 38 17.94 0.19 -15.75
N LYS A 39 19.19 0.52 -15.35
CA LYS A 39 19.74 1.89 -15.42
C LYS A 39 19.79 2.44 -16.85
N LEU A 40 20.04 1.58 -17.83
CA LEU A 40 20.02 1.94 -19.26
C LEU A 40 18.60 2.07 -19.83
N GLY A 41 17.56 1.88 -19.00
CA GLY A 41 16.18 2.19 -19.33
C GLY A 41 15.29 1.00 -19.65
N LEU A 42 15.78 -0.25 -19.54
CA LEU A 42 14.96 -1.45 -19.81
C LEU A 42 13.78 -1.59 -18.83
N GLU A 43 13.85 -0.96 -17.65
CA GLU A 43 12.75 -0.89 -16.69
C GLU A 43 11.62 0.06 -17.13
N LYS A 44 11.82 0.87 -18.17
CA LYS A 44 10.81 1.76 -18.69
C LYS A 44 9.93 1.00 -19.69
N SER A 45 8.66 0.84 -19.37
CA SER A 45 7.71 0.19 -20.27
C SER A 45 7.37 1.08 -21.48
N LEU A 46 6.87 0.46 -22.56
CA LEU A 46 6.37 1.19 -23.73
C LEU A 46 5.27 2.20 -23.34
N PHE A 47 4.35 1.80 -22.45
CA PHE A 47 3.31 2.68 -21.93
C PHE A 47 3.90 3.88 -21.17
N GLU A 48 4.88 3.65 -20.28
CA GLU A 48 5.54 4.72 -19.52
C GLU A 48 6.29 5.69 -20.44
N ARG A 49 6.89 5.22 -21.54
CA ARG A 49 7.50 6.08 -22.57
C ARG A 49 6.50 7.06 -23.19
N TYR A 50 5.26 6.64 -23.38
CA TYR A 50 4.19 7.46 -23.98
C TYR A 50 3.15 7.98 -22.97
N ALA A 51 3.41 7.89 -21.67
CA ALA A 51 2.44 8.24 -20.63
C ALA A 51 1.92 9.69 -20.73
N HIS A 52 2.70 10.61 -21.30
CA HIS A 52 2.28 12.00 -21.55
C HIS A 52 1.13 12.13 -22.55
N LYS A 53 0.89 11.12 -23.40
CA LYS A 53 -0.24 11.05 -24.34
C LYS A 53 -1.42 10.27 -23.77
N ALA A 54 -1.26 9.63 -22.62
CA ALA A 54 -2.30 8.79 -22.05
C ALA A 54 -3.38 9.66 -21.40
N THR A 55 -4.64 9.24 -21.58
CA THR A 55 -5.77 9.80 -20.84
C THR A 55 -5.85 9.13 -19.47
N LEU A 56 -5.72 9.91 -18.40
CA LEU A 56 -5.92 9.42 -17.04
C LEU A 56 -7.41 9.28 -16.76
N LEU A 57 -7.84 8.08 -16.36
CA LEU A 57 -9.17 7.87 -15.78
C LEU A 57 -9.16 8.39 -14.34
N THR A 58 -10.03 9.36 -14.04
CA THR A 58 -10.03 10.08 -12.75
C THR A 58 -10.99 9.48 -11.73
N SER A 59 -12.12 8.92 -12.17
CA SER A 59 -13.09 8.28 -11.28
C SER A 59 -12.60 6.91 -10.83
N GLN A 60 -12.56 6.68 -9.52
CA GLN A 60 -12.18 5.40 -8.91
C GLN A 60 -13.32 4.87 -8.03
N TYR A 61 -13.51 3.55 -8.06
CA TYR A 61 -14.64 2.86 -7.41
C TYR A 61 -14.19 1.83 -6.37
N ARG A 62 -12.91 1.82 -5.98
CA ARG A 62 -12.26 0.78 -5.15
C ARG A 62 -11.91 1.25 -3.75
N MET A 63 -11.34 2.42 -3.57
CA MET A 63 -10.79 2.81 -2.27
C MET A 63 -11.80 3.69 -1.54
N ASN A 64 -11.89 3.52 -0.23
CA ASN A 64 -12.50 4.53 0.65
C ASN A 64 -11.87 5.92 0.36
N PRO A 65 -12.65 7.02 0.38
CA PRO A 65 -12.14 8.36 0.11
C PRO A 65 -10.91 8.77 0.92
N GLU A 66 -10.81 8.36 2.19
CA GLU A 66 -9.65 8.70 3.03
C GLU A 66 -8.37 7.97 2.60
N ILE A 67 -8.49 6.73 2.11
CA ILE A 67 -7.37 5.98 1.54
C ILE A 67 -6.94 6.62 0.21
N CYS A 68 -7.93 6.93 -0.65
CA CYS A 68 -7.71 7.53 -1.95
C CYS A 68 -7.05 8.92 -1.84
N ALA A 69 -7.42 9.73 -0.84
CA ALA A 69 -6.94 11.09 -0.67
C ALA A 69 -5.42 11.17 -0.70
N PHE A 70 -4.74 10.34 0.10
CA PHE A 70 -3.28 10.33 0.12
C PHE A 70 -2.68 9.84 -1.21
N ALA A 71 -3.18 8.73 -1.76
CA ALA A 71 -2.64 8.17 -3.00
C ALA A 71 -2.82 9.14 -4.18
N SER A 72 -3.98 9.79 -4.27
CA SER A 72 -4.31 10.81 -5.26
C SER A 72 -3.35 12.00 -5.17
N GLU A 73 -3.13 12.52 -3.96
CA GLU A 73 -2.22 13.63 -3.70
C GLU A 73 -0.78 13.29 -4.10
N GLN A 74 -0.25 12.15 -3.62
CA GLN A 74 1.15 11.82 -3.82
C GLN A 74 1.49 11.36 -5.23
N PHE A 75 0.66 10.54 -5.86
CA PHE A 75 1.02 9.84 -7.10
C PHE A 75 0.30 10.39 -8.34
N TYR A 76 -0.85 11.04 -8.16
CA TYR A 76 -1.76 11.41 -9.26
C TYR A 76 -2.17 12.89 -9.26
N LEU A 77 -1.43 13.77 -8.58
CA LEU A 77 -1.65 15.22 -8.57
C LEU A 77 -3.09 15.62 -8.18
N ASN A 78 -3.68 14.91 -7.20
CA ASN A 78 -5.05 15.09 -6.74
C ASN A 78 -6.14 14.86 -7.82
N LYS A 79 -5.83 14.13 -8.90
CA LYS A 79 -6.78 13.90 -9.99
C LYS A 79 -7.73 12.72 -9.76
N LEU A 80 -7.43 11.81 -8.83
CA LEU A 80 -8.33 10.69 -8.54
C LEU A 80 -9.47 11.14 -7.63
N ILE A 81 -10.69 10.78 -8.01
CA ILE A 81 -11.94 11.11 -7.33
C ILE A 81 -12.66 9.82 -6.99
N THR A 82 -13.03 9.65 -5.73
CA THR A 82 -13.81 8.50 -5.27
C THR A 82 -15.28 8.69 -5.64
N GLU A 83 -15.79 7.81 -6.49
CA GLU A 83 -17.22 7.76 -6.80
C GLU A 83 -18.01 7.05 -5.69
N PRO A 84 -19.29 7.40 -5.49
CA PRO A 84 -20.16 6.70 -4.55
C PRO A 84 -20.21 5.20 -4.86
N SER A 85 -19.99 4.38 -3.83
CA SER A 85 -20.05 2.93 -3.93
C SER A 85 -20.58 2.34 -2.63
N ILE A 86 -21.38 1.29 -2.75
CA ILE A 86 -22.00 0.55 -1.63
C ILE A 86 -20.92 -0.06 -0.70
N LEU A 87 -19.68 -0.20 -1.21
CA LEU A 87 -18.60 -0.88 -0.53
C LEU A 87 -18.01 -0.10 0.67
N TRP A 88 -18.22 1.22 0.78
CA TRP A 88 -17.52 2.08 1.76
C TRP A 88 -18.38 2.58 2.93
N MET A 89 -19.57 2.02 3.16
CA MET A 89 -20.53 2.49 4.19
C MET A 89 -20.06 2.37 5.66
N THR A 90 -18.79 2.06 5.92
CA THR A 90 -18.21 1.96 7.27
C THR A 90 -17.36 3.20 7.59
N ASP A 91 -17.77 3.94 8.63
CA ASP A 91 -17.25 5.25 9.07
C ASP A 91 -15.79 5.31 9.57
N ILE A 92 -14.98 4.24 9.48
CA ILE A 92 -13.68 4.22 10.18
C ILE A 92 -12.57 3.65 9.29
N PRO A 93 -11.71 4.50 8.71
CA PRO A 93 -10.43 4.01 8.19
C PRO A 93 -9.58 3.55 9.38
N LEU A 94 -9.27 2.25 9.40
CA LEU A 94 -8.36 1.66 10.37
C LEU A 94 -6.96 2.30 10.26
N ARG A 95 -6.31 2.44 11.41
CA ARG A 95 -5.10 3.24 11.64
C ARG A 95 -3.82 2.42 11.43
N THR A 96 -2.67 3.10 11.30
CA THR A 96 -1.35 2.53 10.98
C THR A 96 -0.52 2.27 12.24
N TRP A 97 0.27 1.18 12.31
CA TRP A 97 1.02 0.68 13.49
C TRP A 97 2.49 0.32 13.17
N ILE A 98 3.22 -0.41 14.03
CA ILE A 98 4.69 -0.68 13.94
C ILE A 98 5.11 -2.03 14.59
N ASN A 99 6.02 -2.80 13.95
CA ASN A 99 6.78 -4.02 14.41
C ASN A 99 6.41 -5.43 13.80
N LYS A 100 7.28 -6.45 13.96
CA LYS A 100 7.30 -7.74 13.23
C LYS A 100 6.22 -8.75 13.62
N ASP A 101 5.81 -8.81 14.89
CA ASP A 101 4.72 -9.70 15.38
C ASP A 101 3.36 -9.02 15.39
N VAL A 102 3.35 -7.71 15.16
CA VAL A 102 2.16 -6.88 15.17
C VAL A 102 1.20 -7.20 14.02
N PRO A 103 1.63 -7.54 12.78
CA PRO A 103 0.71 -7.91 11.70
C PRO A 103 -0.13 -9.13 12.05
N VAL A 104 0.45 -10.13 12.73
CA VAL A 104 -0.25 -11.35 13.15
C VAL A 104 -1.27 -11.02 14.25
N LYS A 105 -0.90 -10.20 15.23
CA LYS A 105 -1.82 -9.75 16.29
C LYS A 105 -2.98 -8.92 15.74
N ILE A 106 -2.71 -8.03 14.78
CA ILE A 106 -3.73 -7.24 14.10
C ILE A 106 -4.66 -8.16 13.32
N PHE A 107 -4.11 -9.08 12.53
CA PHE A 107 -4.91 -10.06 11.78
C PHE A 107 -5.81 -10.87 12.72
N LYS A 108 -5.24 -11.40 13.80
CA LYS A 108 -5.98 -12.13 14.84
C LYS A 108 -7.12 -11.29 15.40
N HIS A 109 -6.86 -10.05 15.78
CA HIS A 109 -7.88 -9.13 16.29
C HIS A 109 -9.00 -8.86 15.28
N LEU A 110 -8.66 -8.62 14.00
CA LEU A 110 -9.67 -8.42 12.96
C LEU A 110 -10.57 -9.65 12.76
N VAL A 111 -10.01 -10.85 12.88
CA VAL A 111 -10.77 -12.09 12.71
C VAL A 111 -11.58 -12.43 13.96
N ASP A 112 -10.95 -12.41 15.14
CA ASP A 112 -11.54 -12.92 16.38
C ASP A 112 -12.48 -11.90 17.04
N GLU A 113 -12.15 -10.60 17.01
CA GLU A 113 -12.89 -9.55 17.75
C GLU A 113 -13.80 -8.73 16.83
N GLU A 114 -13.34 -8.41 15.61
CA GLU A 114 -14.13 -7.66 14.62
C GLU A 114 -14.92 -8.58 13.67
N LEU A 115 -14.77 -9.91 13.80
CA LEU A 115 -15.50 -10.95 13.06
C LEU A 115 -15.36 -10.82 11.53
N ILE A 116 -14.21 -10.34 11.05
CA ILE A 116 -13.93 -10.20 9.63
C ILE A 116 -13.49 -11.54 9.07
N ASN A 117 -14.09 -11.97 7.95
CA ASN A 117 -13.66 -13.17 7.25
C ASN A 117 -12.19 -13.04 6.79
N PRO A 118 -11.29 -13.98 7.16
CA PRO A 118 -9.89 -13.99 6.75
C PRO A 118 -9.62 -13.80 5.26
N GLU A 119 -10.51 -14.25 4.38
CA GLU A 119 -10.37 -14.12 2.92
C GLU A 119 -10.41 -12.66 2.45
N TYR A 120 -11.02 -11.77 3.23
CA TYR A 120 -11.11 -10.33 2.96
C TYR A 120 -9.93 -9.53 3.51
N ILE A 121 -8.99 -10.19 4.18
CA ILE A 121 -7.80 -9.57 4.77
C ILE A 121 -6.57 -10.05 3.99
N ASN A 122 -5.67 -9.13 3.67
CA ASN A 122 -4.37 -9.46 3.11
C ASN A 122 -3.24 -8.82 3.92
N ILE A 123 -2.23 -9.61 4.28
CA ILE A 123 -1.01 -9.10 4.87
C ILE A 123 0.06 -8.97 3.79
N MET A 124 0.51 -7.74 3.54
CA MET A 124 1.48 -7.42 2.50
C MET A 124 2.84 -7.09 3.11
N SER A 125 3.93 -7.52 2.46
CA SER A 125 5.27 -6.99 2.74
C SER A 125 6.07 -6.92 1.45
N GLN A 126 7.09 -6.07 1.39
CA GLN A 126 8.03 -6.10 0.27
C GLN A 126 9.08 -7.21 0.41
N TYR A 127 9.20 -7.83 1.59
CA TYR A 127 10.24 -8.80 1.89
C TYR A 127 9.67 -10.22 1.94
N ASN A 128 10.13 -11.09 1.03
CA ASN A 128 9.73 -12.51 1.02
C ASN A 128 9.97 -13.20 2.37
N ALA A 129 11.11 -12.93 3.01
CA ALA A 129 11.43 -13.49 4.33
C ALA A 129 10.38 -13.10 5.40
N GLN A 130 9.87 -11.85 5.35
CA GLN A 130 8.82 -11.39 6.24
C GLN A 130 7.49 -12.11 5.94
N CYS A 131 7.11 -12.24 4.67
CA CYS A 131 5.92 -13.01 4.28
C CYS A 131 6.00 -14.45 4.80
N THR A 132 7.14 -15.12 4.64
CA THR A 132 7.35 -16.48 5.15
C THR A 132 7.22 -16.55 6.67
N ALA A 133 7.84 -15.61 7.40
CA ALA A 133 7.75 -15.54 8.85
C ALA A 133 6.30 -15.34 9.33
N ILE A 134 5.56 -14.41 8.72
CA ILE A 134 4.16 -14.14 9.05
C ILE A 134 3.28 -15.35 8.76
N ARG A 135 3.47 -16.02 7.62
CA ARG A 135 2.72 -17.26 7.30
C ARG A 135 2.97 -18.35 8.34
N LYS A 136 4.21 -18.50 8.82
CA LYS A 136 4.55 -19.47 9.86
C LYS A 136 3.84 -19.13 11.17
N ALA A 137 3.92 -17.88 11.61
CA ALA A 137 3.27 -17.42 12.84
C ALA A 137 1.74 -17.55 12.80
N LEU A 138 1.09 -17.26 11.66
CA LEU A 138 -0.35 -17.48 11.51
C LEU A 138 -0.76 -18.95 11.59
N LYS A 139 0.07 -19.86 11.08
CA LYS A 139 -0.16 -21.31 11.21
C LYS A 139 0.01 -21.78 12.66
N GLU A 140 0.97 -21.23 13.39
CA GLU A 140 1.18 -21.51 14.82
C GLU A 140 -0.02 -21.02 15.65
N GLU A 141 -0.63 -19.90 15.26
CA GLU A 141 -1.92 -19.39 15.78
C GLU A 141 -3.15 -20.19 15.31
N LYS A 142 -2.96 -21.31 14.59
CA LYS A 142 -4.00 -22.23 14.10
C LYS A 142 -4.94 -21.64 13.03
N PHE A 143 -4.57 -20.54 12.37
CA PHE A 143 -5.31 -20.06 11.21
C PHE A 143 -5.05 -20.97 10.00
N ILE A 144 -6.13 -21.44 9.35
CA ILE A 144 -6.06 -22.33 8.17
C ILE A 144 -6.14 -21.52 6.86
N LYS A 145 -6.97 -20.48 6.84
CA LYS A 145 -7.18 -19.59 5.69
C LYS A 145 -6.64 -18.21 6.01
N PHE A 146 -5.71 -17.72 5.18
CA PHE A 146 -5.17 -16.37 5.25
C PHE A 146 -4.49 -15.99 3.94
N ASN A 147 -4.43 -14.69 3.63
CA ASN A 147 -3.65 -14.17 2.53
C ASN A 147 -2.41 -13.43 3.07
N VAL A 148 -1.23 -13.85 2.61
CA VAL A 148 0.03 -13.17 2.90
C VAL A 148 0.85 -13.14 1.63
N ASN A 149 1.04 -11.97 1.04
CA ASN A 149 1.65 -11.82 -0.28
C ASN A 149 2.71 -10.72 -0.28
N THR A 150 3.63 -10.79 -1.24
CA THR A 150 4.50 -9.64 -1.48
C THR A 150 3.72 -8.53 -2.17
N VAL A 151 4.20 -7.29 -2.10
CA VAL A 151 3.63 -6.17 -2.86
C VAL A 151 3.55 -6.51 -4.35
N VAL A 152 4.62 -7.07 -4.90
CA VAL A 152 4.70 -7.49 -6.30
C VAL A 152 3.66 -8.56 -6.63
N ALA A 153 3.53 -9.60 -5.81
CA ALA A 153 2.55 -10.67 -6.02
C ALA A 153 1.09 -10.22 -5.80
N SER A 154 0.87 -9.04 -5.22
CA SER A 154 -0.46 -8.48 -4.96
C SER A 154 -0.95 -7.55 -6.07
N GLN A 155 -0.18 -7.39 -7.16
CA GLN A 155 -0.60 -6.53 -8.26
C GLN A 155 -1.88 -7.06 -8.91
N GLY A 156 -2.82 -6.15 -9.16
CA GLY A 156 -4.15 -6.48 -9.68
C GLY A 156 -5.13 -7.02 -8.63
N GLY A 157 -4.64 -7.52 -7.48
CA GLY A 157 -5.48 -7.94 -6.36
C GLY A 157 -6.13 -6.77 -5.63
N GLU A 158 -7.20 -7.06 -4.90
CA GLU A 158 -7.90 -6.14 -4.01
C GLU A 158 -8.49 -6.86 -2.81
N TRP A 159 -8.46 -6.22 -1.64
CA TRP A 159 -8.97 -6.78 -0.38
C TRP A 159 -9.67 -5.69 0.42
N ASP A 160 -10.70 -6.05 1.17
CA ASP A 160 -11.39 -5.11 2.06
C ASP A 160 -10.43 -4.52 3.10
N TYR A 161 -9.54 -5.35 3.66
CA TYR A 161 -8.54 -4.92 4.62
C TYR A 161 -7.13 -5.32 4.19
N VAL A 162 -6.19 -4.38 4.24
CA VAL A 162 -4.78 -4.65 3.95
C VAL A 162 -3.92 -4.24 5.13
N ILE A 163 -3.04 -5.15 5.57
CA ILE A 163 -2.03 -4.94 6.60
C ILE A 163 -0.66 -4.93 5.93
N ILE A 164 -0.01 -3.77 5.78
CA ILE A 164 1.32 -3.64 5.19
C ILE A 164 2.37 -3.76 6.30
N SER A 165 3.37 -4.64 6.16
CA SER A 165 4.53 -4.72 7.05
C SER A 165 5.78 -4.20 6.34
N LEU A 166 6.32 -3.08 6.80
CA LEU A 166 7.45 -2.37 6.18
C LEU A 166 8.82 -2.87 6.65
N VAL A 167 8.87 -3.66 7.74
CA VAL A 167 10.02 -4.46 8.23
C VAL A 167 11.23 -3.65 8.73
N ARG A 168 11.69 -2.66 7.96
CA ARG A 168 12.90 -1.89 8.23
C ARG A 168 12.71 -1.08 9.50
N SER A 169 13.68 -1.20 10.39
CA SER A 169 13.68 -0.54 11.69
C SER A 169 15.13 -0.33 12.11
N LEU A 170 15.39 0.83 12.73
CA LEU A 170 16.65 1.17 13.37
C LEU A 170 16.33 1.80 14.73
N PRO A 171 17.18 1.58 15.75
CA PRO A 171 17.10 2.36 16.98
C PRO A 171 17.32 3.84 16.70
N ASP A 172 16.64 4.72 17.43
CA ASP A 172 16.61 6.17 17.19
C ASP A 172 18.01 6.79 17.14
N TYR A 173 18.92 6.36 18.02
CA TYR A 173 20.29 6.86 18.07
C TYR A 173 21.15 6.49 16.83
N ARG A 174 20.66 5.59 15.96
CA ARG A 174 21.31 5.23 14.68
C ARG A 174 20.65 5.91 13.48
N ILE A 175 19.58 6.65 13.67
CA ILE A 175 18.89 7.36 12.60
C ILE A 175 19.64 8.67 12.35
N GLU A 176 20.06 8.88 11.10
CA GLU A 176 20.75 10.09 10.69
C GLU A 176 19.78 11.28 10.73
N PRO A 177 20.09 12.37 11.46
CA PRO A 177 19.21 13.54 11.53
C PRO A 177 18.94 14.22 10.18
N ASN A 178 19.90 14.20 9.26
CA ASN A 178 19.77 14.75 7.90
C ASN A 178 20.11 13.69 6.85
N PRO A 179 19.22 12.70 6.64
CA PRO A 179 19.54 11.53 5.84
C PRO A 179 19.63 11.89 4.35
N THR A 180 20.73 11.49 3.71
CA THR A 180 20.87 11.62 2.25
C THR A 180 20.01 10.58 1.53
N LEU A 181 19.74 10.79 0.23
CA LEU A 181 19.04 9.79 -0.59
C LEU A 181 19.75 8.42 -0.60
N GLY A 182 21.09 8.43 -0.57
CA GLY A 182 21.89 7.21 -0.46
C GLY A 182 21.70 6.49 0.87
N TRP A 183 21.72 7.25 1.98
CA TRP A 183 21.45 6.72 3.31
C TRP A 183 20.04 6.11 3.41
N CYS A 184 19.04 6.81 2.88
CA CYS A 184 17.66 6.31 2.80
C CYS A 184 17.59 5.01 2.03
N LYS A 185 18.17 4.93 0.82
CA LYS A 185 18.20 3.68 0.03
C LYS A 185 18.86 2.53 0.80
N GLN A 186 19.95 2.79 1.52
CA GLN A 186 20.64 1.77 2.29
C GLN A 186 19.82 1.26 3.48
N ASN A 187 19.18 2.16 4.22
CA ASN A 187 18.54 1.86 5.51
C ASN A 187 17.04 1.54 5.41
N LEU A 188 16.36 2.06 4.39
CA LEU A 188 14.96 1.77 4.07
C LEU A 188 14.85 0.73 2.94
N GLY A 189 15.84 0.55 2.08
CA GLY A 189 15.81 -0.47 1.03
C GLY A 189 14.60 -0.32 0.10
N PHE A 190 13.89 -1.41 -0.18
CA PHE A 190 12.81 -1.46 -1.16
C PHE A 190 11.60 -0.56 -0.85
N ILE A 191 11.41 -0.14 0.42
CA ILE A 191 10.26 0.72 0.76
C ILE A 191 10.43 2.15 0.23
N THR A 192 11.60 2.51 -0.32
CA THR A 192 11.80 3.78 -1.03
C THR A 192 11.28 3.77 -2.46
N ASP A 193 10.90 2.61 -3.01
CA ASP A 193 10.29 2.51 -4.33
C ASP A 193 8.86 3.06 -4.30
N GLU A 194 8.65 4.20 -4.98
CA GLU A 194 7.36 4.88 -5.03
C GLU A 194 6.30 4.06 -5.77
N HIS A 195 6.67 3.29 -6.79
CA HIS A 195 5.74 2.46 -7.56
C HIS A 195 5.21 1.31 -6.72
N GLN A 196 6.10 0.64 -5.96
CA GLN A 196 5.69 -0.39 -5.02
C GLN A 196 4.87 0.18 -3.87
N THR A 197 5.25 1.34 -3.34
CA THR A 197 4.50 2.03 -2.29
C THR A 197 3.08 2.34 -2.76
N ASN A 198 2.91 2.93 -3.95
CA ASN A 198 1.61 3.24 -4.52
C ASN A 198 0.76 1.96 -4.69
N VAL A 199 1.34 0.88 -5.22
CA VAL A 199 0.64 -0.41 -5.34
C VAL A 199 0.16 -0.90 -3.99
N ALA A 200 1.03 -0.90 -2.98
CA ALA A 200 0.70 -1.39 -1.65
C ALA A 200 -0.44 -0.57 -1.00
N LEU A 201 -0.36 0.75 -1.06
CA LEU A 201 -1.36 1.65 -0.46
C LEU A 201 -2.73 1.56 -1.16
N THR A 202 -2.75 1.22 -2.45
CA THR A 202 -3.99 1.16 -3.26
C THR A 202 -4.65 -0.22 -3.35
N ARG A 203 -4.17 -1.21 -2.59
CA ARG A 203 -4.80 -2.55 -2.53
C ARG A 203 -6.02 -2.61 -1.59
N ALA A 204 -6.06 -1.71 -0.61
CA ALA A 204 -7.09 -1.66 0.41
C ALA A 204 -8.38 -1.01 -0.11
N ARG A 205 -9.50 -1.66 0.16
CA ARG A 205 -10.83 -1.18 -0.19
C ARG A 205 -11.46 -0.40 0.98
N LYS A 206 -11.60 -1.04 2.15
CA LYS A 206 -12.26 -0.47 3.34
C LYS A 206 -11.26 0.04 4.39
N GLY A 207 -10.21 -0.72 4.67
CA GLY A 207 -9.25 -0.40 5.73
C GLY A 207 -7.81 -0.67 5.34
N LEU A 208 -6.94 0.29 5.63
CA LEU A 208 -5.50 0.19 5.37
C LEU A 208 -4.73 0.34 6.68
N ILE A 209 -3.96 -0.68 7.03
CA ILE A 209 -3.15 -0.71 8.23
C ILE A 209 -1.69 -0.84 7.82
N VAL A 210 -0.84 0.13 8.18
CA VAL A 210 0.59 0.11 7.82
C VAL A 210 1.44 -0.06 9.06
N VAL A 211 2.27 -1.10 9.10
CA VAL A 211 3.13 -1.52 10.20
C VAL A 211 4.60 -1.15 9.92
N GLY A 212 5.11 -0.05 10.51
CA GLY A 212 6.39 0.60 10.19
C GLY A 212 7.40 0.76 11.31
N ASN A 213 8.42 1.63 11.18
CA ASN A 213 9.12 2.30 12.29
C ASN A 213 9.00 3.80 11.98
N LYS A 214 8.27 4.57 12.80
CA LYS A 214 7.87 5.95 12.49
C LYS A 214 9.09 6.83 12.27
N GLU A 215 10.01 6.84 13.22
CA GLU A 215 11.19 7.70 13.20
C GLU A 215 12.06 7.40 11.98
N LEU A 216 12.23 6.11 11.64
CA LEU A 216 12.97 5.74 10.44
C LEU A 216 12.22 6.11 9.15
N LEU A 217 10.89 5.93 9.12
CA LEU A 217 10.07 6.23 7.94
C LEU A 217 9.95 7.72 7.66
N MET A 218 10.03 8.57 8.68
CA MET A 218 10.07 10.04 8.52
C MET A 218 11.28 10.50 7.69
N CYS A 219 12.34 9.69 7.58
CA CYS A 219 13.49 9.94 6.70
C CYS A 219 13.15 9.86 5.20
N SER A 220 12.07 9.17 4.83
CA SER A 220 11.61 9.09 3.44
C SER A 220 10.63 10.21 3.14
N LYS A 221 10.78 10.88 1.99
CA LYS A 221 9.85 11.92 1.54
C LYS A 221 8.41 11.41 1.46
N VAL A 222 8.19 10.24 0.84
CA VAL A 222 6.85 9.66 0.65
C VAL A 222 6.27 9.17 1.98
N TRP A 223 7.03 8.39 2.75
CA TRP A 223 6.53 7.87 4.02
C TRP A 223 6.40 8.95 5.10
N GLY A 224 7.27 9.96 5.12
CA GLY A 224 7.12 11.12 5.98
C GLY A 224 5.87 11.93 5.63
N SER A 225 5.59 12.13 4.33
CA SER A 225 4.32 12.71 3.87
C SER A 225 3.12 11.87 4.33
N PHE A 226 3.20 10.54 4.21
CA PHE A 226 2.17 9.60 4.66
C PHE A 226 1.90 9.72 6.15
N ILE A 227 2.94 9.67 6.98
CA ILE A 227 2.85 9.79 8.43
C ILE A 227 2.26 11.16 8.82
N ASN A 228 2.67 12.24 8.16
CA ASN A 228 2.12 13.57 8.41
C ASN A 228 0.63 13.66 8.02
N HIS A 229 0.26 13.11 6.86
CA HIS A 229 -1.12 13.10 6.36
C HIS A 229 -2.06 12.38 7.33
N TYR A 230 -1.68 11.20 7.81
CA TYR A 230 -2.50 10.42 8.74
C TYR A 230 -2.34 10.88 10.20
N GLY A 231 -1.18 11.43 10.57
CA GLY A 231 -0.91 11.97 11.90
C GLY A 231 -1.80 13.17 12.24
N ARG A 232 -2.01 14.08 11.27
CA ARG A 232 -2.96 15.20 11.41
C ARG A 232 -4.41 14.76 11.61
N ARG A 233 -4.75 13.53 11.20
CA ARG A 233 -6.08 12.91 11.39
C ARG A 233 -6.17 12.07 12.67
N GLY A 234 -5.11 12.07 13.48
CA GLY A 234 -4.99 11.23 14.67
C GLY A 234 -4.85 9.74 14.37
N CYS A 235 -4.47 9.36 13.14
CA CYS A 235 -4.42 7.97 12.70
C CYS A 235 -3.07 7.27 12.91
N VAL A 236 -2.11 7.96 13.53
CA VAL A 236 -0.78 7.43 13.89
C VAL A 236 -0.74 7.23 15.39
N VAL A 237 -0.35 6.03 15.80
CA VAL A 237 -0.60 5.50 17.15
C VAL A 237 0.48 4.46 17.47
N ASP A 238 0.87 4.39 18.75
CA ASP A 238 1.96 3.51 19.20
C ASP A 238 1.49 2.06 19.40
N LYS A 239 2.42 1.11 19.37
CA LYS A 239 2.09 -0.33 19.41
C LYS A 239 1.33 -0.74 20.68
N GLU A 240 1.56 -0.05 21.79
CA GLU A 240 0.94 -0.29 23.09
C GLU A 240 -0.54 0.08 23.12
N GLU A 241 -0.98 0.92 22.17
CA GLU A 241 -2.36 1.41 22.09
C GLU A 241 -3.27 0.49 21.27
N PHE A 242 -2.77 -0.68 20.83
CA PHE A 242 -3.53 -1.67 20.07
C PHE A 242 -3.99 -2.86 20.94
N PRO A 243 -5.26 -3.31 20.84
CA PRO A 243 -6.33 -2.73 20.04
C PRO A 243 -6.83 -1.40 20.63
N PRO A 244 -7.31 -0.45 19.78
CA PRO A 244 -7.83 0.81 20.27
C PRO A 244 -8.99 0.57 21.23
N LYS A 245 -9.00 1.27 22.36
CA LYS A 245 -10.14 1.25 23.29
C LYS A 245 -11.40 1.62 22.51
N ARG A 246 -12.42 0.77 22.51
CA ARG A 246 -13.70 1.02 21.81
C ARG A 246 -14.21 2.42 22.17
N ILE A 247 -14.21 3.34 21.21
CA ILE A 247 -14.88 4.62 21.37
C ILE A 247 -16.37 4.30 21.32
N LEU A 248 -17.03 4.23 22.48
CA LEU A 248 -18.49 4.22 22.57
C LEU A 248 -19.00 5.49 21.87
N LYS A 249 -19.44 5.39 20.61
CA LYS A 249 -20.09 6.50 19.91
C LYS A 249 -21.25 6.97 20.79
N LYS A 250 -21.15 8.17 21.39
CA LYS A 250 -22.28 8.83 22.06
C LYS A 250 -23.42 8.87 21.05
N LYS A 251 -24.54 8.20 21.35
CA LYS A 251 -25.78 8.28 20.56
C LYS A 251 -26.06 9.75 20.27
N LYS A 252 -26.04 10.16 18.99
CA LYS A 252 -26.53 11.48 18.58
C LYS A 252 -27.93 11.63 19.17
N ARG A 253 -28.10 12.54 20.12
CA ARG A 253 -29.42 12.91 20.65
C ARG A 253 -30.24 13.36 19.43
N LYS A 254 -31.34 12.66 19.14
CA LYS A 254 -32.38 13.12 18.22
C LYS A 254 -32.80 14.51 18.71
N CYS A 255 -32.45 15.57 17.97
CA CYS A 255 -33.19 16.83 18.11
C CYS A 255 -34.63 16.54 17.71
N ARG A 256 -35.55 16.56 18.69
CA ARG A 256 -36.97 16.70 18.43
C ARG A 256 -37.14 18.08 17.77
N LYS A 257 -37.68 18.09 16.56
CA LYS A 257 -38.27 19.30 15.98
C LYS A 257 -39.58 19.51 16.73
N GLU A 258 -39.69 20.62 17.44
CA GLU A 258 -40.97 21.26 17.77
C GLU A 258 -41.38 22.15 16.60
#